data_AF-S5LM98-F1
#
_entry.id   AF-S5LM98-F1
#
_cell.length_a   1.000
_cell.length_b   1.000
_cell.length_c   1.000
_cell.angle_alpha   90.00
_cell.angle_beta   90.00
_cell.angle_gamma   90.00
#
_symmetry.space_group_name_H-M   'P 1'
#
loop_
_entity.id
_entity.type
_entity.pdbx_description
1 polymer ?
#
loop_
_entity_poly.entity_id
_entity_poly.type
_entity_poly.pdbx_seq_one_letter_code
_entity_poly.pdbx_strand_id
1 'polypeptide(L)'
;MRGSDWNKIKEKLSELHNDLEAKDLVEHLYEKHVFTADDKERIMHEATRKDKAIKLLDILRNKELPEGDVYEVFLSQLRRTQPHLADMLKPPGTARRQRAGATQSSKGRQVGHIQSLDTDQLCEFLAPLLKNNKIGDDVLKTIKQEKVNGRVFLKMDGSSMKEVFPFLKYGERTLILMERDEFIEKTGLKEDIVSVEHSLQEENMQESLTLKQAAQKSTRKGTFLKPTDTSRQHDRPNPPLYHT
;
A
#
# COMPACT_ATOMS: atom_id res chain seq x y z
N MET A 1 0.75 34.86 -9.42
CA MET A 1 0.10 33.52 -9.32
C MET A 1 -0.74 33.26 -10.57
N ARG A 2 -0.84 32.01 -11.07
CA ARG A 2 -1.64 31.71 -12.27
C ARG A 2 -3.14 31.92 -12.03
N GLY A 3 -3.86 32.39 -13.05
CA GLY A 3 -5.29 32.68 -12.95
C GLY A 3 -6.16 31.47 -12.61
N SER A 4 -5.80 30.27 -13.08
CA SER A 4 -6.49 29.02 -12.76
C SER A 4 -6.43 28.66 -11.28
N ASP A 5 -5.31 28.95 -10.62
CA ASP A 5 -5.12 28.63 -9.21
C ASP A 5 -5.78 29.67 -8.32
N TRP A 6 -5.81 30.93 -8.75
CA TRP A 6 -6.60 31.95 -8.08
C TRP A 6 -8.10 31.64 -8.08
N ASN A 7 -8.63 31.07 -9.16
CA ASN A 7 -10.04 30.69 -9.20
C ASN A 7 -10.40 29.66 -8.12
N LYS A 8 -9.50 28.71 -7.82
CA LYS A 8 -9.70 27.72 -6.73
C LYS A 8 -9.77 28.40 -5.36
N ILE A 9 -8.87 29.35 -5.12
CA ILE A 9 -8.88 30.15 -3.88
C ILE A 9 -10.16 31.00 -3.82
N LYS A 10 -10.58 31.58 -4.94
CA LYS A 10 -11.75 32.45 -5.03
C LYS A 10 -13.05 31.70 -4.72
N GLU A 11 -13.19 30.45 -5.14
CA GLU A 11 -14.36 29.63 -4.82
C GLU A 11 -14.50 29.37 -3.31
N LYS A 12 -13.39 29.31 -2.58
CA LYS A 12 -13.32 29.04 -1.15
C LYS A 12 -12.94 30.24 -0.30
N LEU A 13 -13.02 31.44 -0.87
CA LEU A 13 -12.52 32.67 -0.26
C LEU A 13 -13.19 32.98 1.08
N SER A 14 -14.50 32.76 1.18
CA SER A 14 -15.28 33.02 2.39
C SER A 14 -14.84 32.16 3.57
N GLU A 15 -14.56 30.87 3.30
CA GLU A 15 -14.10 29.89 4.31
C GLU A 15 -12.66 30.26 4.74
N LEU A 16 -11.78 30.55 3.77
CA LEU A 16 -10.40 30.98 4.05
C LEU A 16 -10.34 32.26 4.89
N HIS A 17 -11.15 33.28 4.61
CA HIS A 17 -11.13 34.51 5.39
C HIS A 17 -11.47 34.29 6.88
N ASN A 18 -12.26 33.27 7.19
CA ASN A 18 -12.67 32.99 8.54
C ASN A 18 -11.63 32.14 9.27
N ASP A 19 -11.04 31.14 8.61
CA ASP A 19 -10.26 30.09 9.28
C ASP A 19 -8.73 30.19 9.06
N LEU A 20 -8.28 31.00 8.11
CA LEU A 20 -6.84 31.16 7.81
C LEU A 20 -6.10 31.91 8.93
N GLU A 21 -5.03 31.30 9.45
CA GLU A 21 -4.13 31.93 10.43
C GLU A 21 -2.94 32.53 9.70
N ALA A 22 -3.03 33.84 9.42
CA ALA A 22 -2.04 34.54 8.61
C ALA A 22 -0.66 34.64 9.28
N LYS A 23 -0.58 34.68 10.62
CA LYS A 23 0.67 34.96 11.33
C LYS A 23 1.77 33.95 11.00
N ASP A 24 1.48 32.67 11.18
CA ASP A 24 2.46 31.59 10.96
C ASP A 24 2.79 31.45 9.48
N LEU A 25 1.80 31.62 8.60
CA LEU A 25 1.97 31.55 7.15
C LEU A 25 2.89 32.66 6.62
N VAL A 26 2.70 33.90 7.06
CA VAL A 26 3.50 35.05 6.62
C VAL A 26 4.96 34.87 6.98
N GLU A 27 5.26 34.36 8.17
CA GLU A 27 6.63 34.12 8.61
C GLU A 27 7.35 33.13 7.69
N HIS A 28 6.72 31.99 7.40
CA HIS A 28 7.28 30.99 6.51
C HIS A 28 7.36 31.44 5.05
N LEU A 29 6.41 32.26 4.57
CA LEU A 29 6.45 32.82 3.22
C LEU A 29 7.54 33.89 3.07
N TYR A 30 7.83 34.63 4.13
CA TYR A 30 8.96 35.55 4.19
C TYR A 30 10.30 34.80 4.15
N GLU A 31 10.46 33.73 4.94
CA GLU A 31 11.66 32.88 4.90
C GLU A 31 11.92 32.24 3.53
N LYS A 32 10.84 31.93 2.78
CA LYS A 32 10.92 31.43 1.40
C LYS A 32 11.08 32.52 0.35
N HIS A 33 11.31 33.77 0.77
CA HIS A 33 11.46 34.95 -0.09
C HIS A 33 10.25 35.18 -1.03
N VAL A 34 9.06 34.69 -0.67
CA VAL A 34 7.81 34.98 -1.39
C VAL A 34 7.30 36.37 -1.04
N PHE A 35 7.48 36.75 0.23
CA PHE A 35 7.14 38.06 0.76
C PHE A 35 8.39 38.86 1.10
N THR A 36 8.33 40.17 0.89
CA THR A 36 9.34 41.12 1.38
C THR A 36 9.06 41.49 2.84
N ALA A 37 9.98 42.22 3.46
CA ALA A 37 9.79 42.71 4.83
C ALA A 37 8.54 43.62 4.90
N ASP A 38 8.38 44.51 3.91
CA ASP A 38 7.23 45.40 3.78
C ASP A 38 5.91 44.63 3.65
N ASP A 39 5.88 43.54 2.88
CA ASP A 39 4.67 42.71 2.76
C ASP A 39 4.31 42.09 4.11
N LYS A 40 5.30 41.54 4.82
CA LYS A 40 5.13 40.95 6.16
C LYS A 40 4.58 41.98 7.13
N GLU A 41 5.18 43.17 7.19
CA GLU A 41 4.73 44.25 8.07
C GLU A 41 3.31 44.69 7.73
N ARG A 42 3.01 44.90 6.44
CA ARG A 42 1.69 45.33 5.98
C ARG A 42 0.58 44.34 6.33
N ILE A 43 0.85 43.04 6.25
CA ILE A 43 -0.12 42.01 6.67
C ILE A 43 -0.26 42.00 8.19
N MET A 44 0.85 42.09 8.92
CA MET A 44 0.84 42.01 10.39
C MET A 44 0.21 43.22 11.06
N HIS A 45 0.17 44.36 10.39
CA HIS A 45 -0.43 45.61 10.87
C HIS A 45 -1.97 45.61 10.87
N GLU A 46 -2.62 44.68 10.15
CA GLU A 46 -4.08 44.59 10.15
C GLU A 46 -4.62 44.19 11.54
N ALA A 47 -5.78 44.73 11.91
CA ALA A 47 -6.29 44.61 13.28
C ALA A 47 -6.86 43.21 13.58
N THR A 48 -7.66 42.66 12.67
CA THR A 48 -8.38 41.40 12.89
C THR A 48 -7.74 40.24 12.14
N ARG A 49 -7.90 39.00 12.63
CA ARG A 49 -7.44 37.79 11.93
C ARG A 49 -7.97 37.72 10.49
N LYS A 50 -9.23 38.10 10.32
CA LYS A 50 -9.90 38.11 9.02
C LYS A 50 -9.27 39.13 8.06
N ASP A 51 -9.00 40.34 8.54
CA ASP A 51 -8.37 41.38 7.71
C ASP A 51 -6.95 40.97 7.31
N LYS A 52 -6.19 40.35 8.24
CA LYS A 52 -4.88 39.75 7.92
C LYS A 52 -4.97 38.71 6.82
N ALA A 53 -5.93 37.80 6.90
CA ALA A 53 -6.15 36.75 5.89
C ALA A 53 -6.52 37.35 4.52
N ILE A 54 -7.43 38.33 4.49
CA ILE A 54 -7.80 39.08 3.28
C ILE A 54 -6.56 39.73 2.68
N LYS A 55 -5.78 40.45 3.50
CA LYS A 55 -4.61 41.19 3.05
C LYS A 55 -3.51 40.28 2.53
N LEU A 56 -3.29 39.15 3.19
CA LEU A 56 -2.37 38.11 2.75
C LEU A 56 -2.72 37.61 1.35
N LEU A 57 -3.99 37.22 1.12
CA LEU A 57 -4.43 36.69 -0.17
C LEU A 57 -4.39 37.75 -1.28
N ASP A 58 -4.70 39.00 -0.96
CA ASP A 58 -4.61 40.13 -1.89
C ASP A 58 -3.18 40.40 -2.36
N ILE A 59 -2.21 40.37 -1.43
CA ILE A 59 -0.79 40.49 -1.77
C ILE A 59 -0.34 39.27 -2.58
N LEU A 60 -0.66 38.06 -2.13
CA LEU A 60 -0.25 36.80 -2.77
C LEU A 60 -0.76 36.67 -4.20
N ARG A 61 -1.94 37.22 -4.50
CA ARG A 61 -2.49 37.31 -5.86
C ARG A 61 -1.58 38.09 -6.82
N ASN A 62 -1.06 39.22 -6.35
CA ASN A 62 -0.25 40.13 -7.16
C ASN A 62 1.24 39.77 -7.19
N LYS A 63 1.65 38.76 -6.41
CA LYS A 63 3.04 38.29 -6.40
C LYS A 63 3.30 37.29 -7.52
N GLU A 64 4.47 37.47 -8.12
CA GLU A 64 5.06 36.56 -9.09
C GLU A 64 6.45 36.21 -8.58
N LEU A 65 6.73 34.92 -8.46
CA LEU A 65 8.05 34.43 -8.09
C LEU A 65 8.88 34.26 -9.37
N PRO A 66 10.15 34.67 -9.38
CA PRO A 66 11.06 34.39 -10.49
C PRO A 66 11.29 32.88 -10.67
N GLU A 67 11.31 32.14 -9.56
CA GLU A 67 11.71 30.72 -9.51
C GLU A 67 10.63 29.86 -8.83
N GLY A 68 9.45 29.74 -9.45
CA GLY A 68 8.47 28.71 -9.08
C GLY A 68 7.01 29.18 -9.04
N ASP A 69 6.15 28.26 -8.63
CA ASP A 69 4.71 28.54 -8.50
C ASP A 69 4.39 29.01 -7.07
N VAL A 70 4.02 30.28 -6.94
CA VAL A 70 3.56 30.91 -5.69
C VAL A 70 2.46 30.08 -5.04
N TYR A 71 1.58 29.48 -5.86
CA TYR A 71 0.46 28.68 -5.36
C TYR A 71 0.94 27.38 -4.70
N GLU A 72 1.93 26.70 -5.27
CA GLU A 72 2.48 25.47 -4.69
C GLU A 72 3.23 25.75 -3.39
N VAL A 73 3.99 26.86 -3.31
CA VAL A 73 4.66 27.26 -2.07
C VAL A 73 3.62 27.57 -0.99
N PHE A 74 2.58 28.34 -1.34
CA PHE A 74 1.46 28.63 -0.44
C PHE A 74 0.76 27.35 0.05
N LEU A 75 0.38 26.45 -0.86
CA LEU A 75 -0.25 25.17 -0.51
C LEU A 75 0.66 24.29 0.35
N SER A 76 1.96 24.25 0.05
CA SER A 76 2.92 23.45 0.81
C SER A 76 3.01 23.90 2.26
N GLN A 77 2.95 25.22 2.50
CA GLN A 77 2.92 25.77 3.85
C GLN A 77 1.57 25.60 4.52
N LEU A 78 0.48 25.81 3.78
CA LEU A 78 -0.86 25.56 4.28
C LEU A 78 -1.04 24.11 4.73
N ARG A 79 -0.44 23.13 4.04
CA ARG A 79 -0.44 21.72 4.47
C ARG A 79 0.29 21.47 5.79
N ARG A 80 1.29 22.27 6.12
CA ARG A 80 2.08 22.13 7.34
C ARG A 80 1.39 22.77 8.54
N THR A 81 0.84 23.96 8.36
CA THR A 81 0.23 24.73 9.44
C THR A 81 -1.25 24.42 9.61
N GLN A 82 -1.99 24.30 8.50
CA GLN A 82 -3.45 24.20 8.47
C GLN A 82 -3.95 23.20 7.41
N PRO A 83 -3.71 21.88 7.60
CA PRO A 83 -3.95 20.86 6.58
C PRO A 83 -5.41 20.80 6.09
N HIS A 84 -6.37 21.09 6.97
CA HIS A 84 -7.79 21.13 6.63
C HIS A 84 -8.12 22.16 5.53
N LEU A 85 -7.49 23.35 5.57
CA LEU A 85 -7.66 24.36 4.52
C LEU A 85 -6.96 23.95 3.22
N ALA A 86 -5.80 23.30 3.32
CA ALA A 86 -5.11 22.80 2.14
C ALA A 86 -5.88 21.69 1.43
N ASP A 87 -6.57 20.83 2.18
CA ASP A 87 -7.41 19.78 1.61
C ASP A 87 -8.70 20.34 0.99
N MET A 88 -9.25 21.41 1.57
CA MET A 88 -10.39 22.14 1.00
C MET A 88 -10.06 22.80 -0.35
N LEU A 89 -8.83 23.30 -0.53
CA LEU A 89 -8.36 23.91 -1.77
C LEU A 89 -7.94 22.89 -2.85
N LYS A 90 -7.82 21.61 -2.49
CA LYS A 90 -7.59 20.55 -3.48
C LYS A 90 -8.89 20.27 -4.22
N PRO A 91 -8.87 20.13 -5.56
CA PRO A 91 -10.06 19.78 -6.30
C PRO A 91 -10.62 18.44 -5.80
N PRO A 92 -11.95 18.32 -5.63
CA PRO A 92 -12.62 17.09 -5.20
C PRO A 92 -12.31 16.00 -6.24
N GLY A 93 -11.39 15.10 -5.90
CA GLY A 93 -10.84 14.11 -6.83
C GLY A 93 -9.33 13.90 -6.68
N THR A 94 -8.61 14.82 -6.03
CA THR A 94 -7.16 14.69 -5.77
C THR A 94 -6.79 14.38 -4.32
N ALA A 95 -7.75 14.44 -3.39
CA ALA A 95 -7.54 14.10 -1.98
C ALA A 95 -7.13 12.62 -1.74
N ARG A 96 -7.16 11.76 -2.77
CA ARG A 96 -6.82 10.32 -2.66
C ARG A 96 -5.61 9.91 -3.51
N ARG A 97 -4.61 10.77 -3.70
CA ARG A 97 -3.39 10.46 -4.49
C ARG A 97 -2.08 10.97 -3.89
N GLN A 98 -1.88 10.83 -2.59
CA GLN A 98 -0.53 10.83 -2.01
C GLN A 98 -0.16 9.44 -1.52
N ARG A 99 -0.08 8.52 -2.49
CA ARG A 99 0.74 7.30 -2.57
C ARG A 99 0.29 6.52 -3.82
N ALA A 100 0.64 7.03 -5.00
CA ALA A 100 0.68 6.24 -6.24
C ALA A 100 1.33 7.12 -7.31
N GLY A 101 2.58 6.80 -7.62
CA GLY A 101 3.27 7.34 -8.79
C GLY A 101 2.47 7.05 -10.05
N ALA A 102 2.56 8.00 -10.97
CA ALA A 102 1.94 7.94 -12.28
C ALA A 102 2.52 6.80 -13.12
N THR A 103 1.63 5.94 -13.63
CA THR A 103 1.66 5.57 -15.04
C THR A 103 0.24 5.54 -15.56
N GLN A 104 0.05 6.27 -16.64
CA GLN A 104 -1.19 6.37 -17.40
C GLN A 104 -1.55 5.02 -18.04
N SER A 105 -2.82 4.94 -18.42
CA SER A 105 -3.38 4.08 -19.46
C SER A 105 -4.11 2.82 -18.98
N SER A 106 -5.43 2.87 -19.20
CA SER A 106 -6.31 1.73 -19.52
C SER A 106 -6.22 0.48 -18.65
N LYS A 107 -7.15 0.34 -17.69
CA LYS A 107 -7.92 -0.89 -17.42
C LYS A 107 -8.84 -0.70 -16.20
N GLY A 108 -10.02 -0.14 -16.46
CA GLY A 108 -11.19 -0.21 -15.56
C GLY A 108 -11.90 -1.58 -15.62
N ARG A 109 -11.16 -2.68 -15.77
CA ARG A 109 -11.69 -4.05 -15.74
C ARG A 109 -10.60 -4.94 -15.14
N GLN A 110 -11.00 -5.88 -14.30
CA GLN A 110 -10.19 -6.92 -13.65
C GLN A 110 -9.76 -6.62 -12.20
N VAL A 111 -10.75 -6.38 -11.35
CA VAL A 111 -10.58 -6.24 -9.88
C VAL A 111 -10.86 -7.56 -9.13
N GLY A 112 -11.15 -8.66 -9.84
CA GLY A 112 -11.28 -10.02 -9.26
C GLY A 112 -10.32 -11.05 -9.84
N HIS A 113 -9.27 -10.62 -10.58
CA HIS A 113 -8.62 -11.52 -11.53
C HIS A 113 -7.52 -12.38 -10.93
N ILE A 114 -6.72 -11.92 -9.94
CA ILE A 114 -5.57 -12.71 -9.46
C ILE A 114 -6.00 -14.11 -8.98
N GLN A 115 -7.05 -14.22 -8.16
CA GLN A 115 -7.53 -15.53 -7.70
C GLN A 115 -8.04 -16.45 -8.83
N SER A 116 -8.40 -15.89 -9.99
CA SER A 116 -8.86 -16.63 -11.16
C SER A 116 -7.80 -16.79 -12.23
N LEU A 117 -6.58 -16.25 -12.05
CA LEU A 117 -5.51 -16.43 -13.01
C LEU A 117 -5.04 -17.89 -13.00
N ASP A 118 -5.03 -18.47 -14.18
CA ASP A 118 -4.26 -19.67 -14.44
C ASP A 118 -2.75 -19.37 -14.39
N THR A 119 -1.94 -20.43 -14.50
CA THR A 119 -0.48 -20.34 -14.40
C THR A 119 0.13 -19.45 -15.48
N ASP A 120 -0.44 -19.45 -16.70
CA ASP A 120 0.10 -18.67 -17.82
C ASP A 120 -0.24 -17.19 -17.68
N GLN A 121 -1.48 -16.88 -17.30
CA GLN A 121 -1.92 -15.52 -17.03
C GLN A 121 -1.19 -14.91 -15.82
N LEU A 122 -0.90 -15.71 -14.79
CA LEU A 122 -0.07 -15.26 -13.66
C LEU A 122 1.36 -14.92 -14.13
N CYS A 123 1.93 -15.69 -15.06
CA CYS A 123 3.22 -15.38 -15.65
C CYS A 123 3.20 -14.07 -16.45
N GLU A 124 2.17 -13.84 -17.26
CA GLU A 124 1.99 -12.58 -17.99
C GLU A 124 1.85 -11.38 -17.05
N PHE A 125 1.16 -11.57 -15.92
CA PHE A 125 0.99 -10.55 -14.89
C PHE A 125 2.33 -10.20 -14.21
N LEU A 126 3.15 -11.19 -13.88
CA LEU A 126 4.43 -10.99 -13.18
C LEU A 126 5.57 -10.55 -14.10
N ALA A 127 5.55 -10.91 -15.39
CA ALA A 127 6.60 -10.58 -16.36
C ALA A 127 7.03 -9.09 -16.36
N PRO A 128 6.14 -8.08 -16.41
CA PRO A 128 6.56 -6.68 -16.37
C PRO A 128 7.22 -6.30 -15.03
N LEU A 129 6.76 -6.86 -13.91
CA LEU A 129 7.31 -6.61 -12.58
C LEU A 129 8.73 -7.17 -12.47
N LEU A 130 8.96 -8.40 -12.93
CA LEU A 130 10.29 -9.02 -12.92
C LEU A 130 11.25 -8.23 -13.82
N LYS A 131 10.80 -7.82 -15.01
CA LYS A 131 11.59 -7.02 -15.95
C LYS A 131 12.00 -5.66 -15.37
N ASN A 132 11.07 -4.95 -14.73
CA ASN A 132 11.34 -3.64 -14.12
C ASN A 132 12.34 -3.72 -12.97
N ASN A 133 12.34 -4.84 -12.25
CA ASN A 133 13.21 -5.07 -11.09
C ASN A 133 14.49 -5.86 -11.43
N LYS A 134 14.75 -6.15 -12.71
CA LYS A 134 15.90 -6.96 -13.18
C LYS A 134 15.98 -8.35 -12.53
N ILE A 135 14.83 -8.93 -12.19
CA ILE A 135 14.72 -10.29 -11.68
C ILE A 135 14.70 -11.25 -12.88
N GLY A 136 15.46 -12.34 -12.80
CA GLY A 136 15.58 -13.31 -13.90
C GLY A 136 14.28 -14.05 -14.21
N ASP A 137 14.12 -14.48 -15.47
CA ASP A 137 12.95 -15.22 -15.96
C ASP A 137 12.80 -16.62 -15.35
N ASP A 138 13.78 -17.08 -14.56
CA ASP A 138 13.73 -18.37 -13.87
C ASP A 138 12.54 -18.46 -12.90
N VAL A 139 12.08 -17.32 -12.36
CA VAL A 139 10.85 -17.25 -11.56
C VAL A 139 9.63 -17.71 -12.36
N LEU A 140 9.51 -17.26 -13.61
CA LEU A 140 8.39 -17.64 -14.48
C LEU A 140 8.45 -19.13 -14.85
N LYS A 141 9.66 -19.67 -15.06
CA LYS A 141 9.85 -21.12 -15.31
C LYS A 141 9.42 -21.95 -14.11
N THR A 142 9.83 -21.55 -12.90
CA THR A 142 9.46 -22.23 -11.65
C THR A 142 7.95 -22.16 -11.41
N ILE A 143 7.30 -21.01 -11.65
CA ILE A 143 5.83 -20.89 -11.55
C ILE A 143 5.12 -21.88 -12.48
N LYS A 144 5.60 -22.01 -13.72
CA LYS A 144 5.05 -22.99 -14.68
C LYS A 144 5.30 -24.44 -14.25
N GLN A 145 6.51 -24.73 -13.78
CA GLN A 145 6.92 -26.07 -13.34
C GLN A 145 6.12 -26.54 -12.12
N GLU A 146 6.00 -25.70 -11.11
CA GLU A 146 5.27 -25.98 -9.86
C GLU A 146 3.75 -25.75 -10.00
N LYS A 147 3.29 -25.35 -11.19
CA LYS A 147 1.87 -25.04 -11.50
C LYS A 147 1.24 -24.07 -10.50
N VAL A 148 1.98 -23.05 -10.10
CA VAL A 148 1.51 -22.02 -9.16
C VAL A 148 0.47 -21.17 -9.89
N ASN A 149 -0.80 -21.33 -9.50
CA ASN A 149 -1.88 -20.47 -9.97
C ASN A 149 -2.06 -19.27 -9.02
N GLY A 150 -2.92 -18.32 -9.40
CA GLY A 150 -3.08 -17.11 -8.61
C GLY A 150 -3.67 -17.32 -7.21
N ARG A 151 -4.43 -18.41 -6.96
CA ARG A 151 -4.88 -18.78 -5.61
C ARG A 151 -3.73 -19.20 -4.71
N VAL A 152 -2.86 -20.07 -5.20
CA VAL A 152 -1.68 -20.52 -4.46
C VAL A 152 -0.77 -19.33 -4.18
N PHE A 153 -0.50 -18.51 -5.20
CA PHE A 153 0.34 -17.31 -5.08
C PHE A 153 -0.16 -16.31 -4.02
N LEU A 154 -1.48 -16.13 -3.90
CA LEU A 154 -2.06 -15.25 -2.88
C LEU A 154 -1.89 -15.76 -1.45
N LYS A 155 -1.83 -17.08 -1.25
CA LYS A 155 -1.65 -17.69 0.07
C LYS A 155 -0.18 -17.86 0.46
N MET A 156 0.76 -17.66 -0.46
CA MET A 156 2.17 -17.83 -0.18
C MET A 156 2.67 -16.80 0.83
N ASP A 157 3.28 -17.25 1.91
CA ASP A 157 4.00 -16.41 2.84
C ASP A 157 5.49 -16.32 2.45
N GLY A 158 6.27 -15.56 3.22
CA GLY A 158 7.72 -15.44 2.99
C GLY A 158 8.46 -16.78 3.08
N SER A 159 7.95 -17.71 3.88
CA SER A 159 8.52 -19.05 4.06
C SER A 159 8.29 -19.92 2.82
N SER A 160 7.04 -19.98 2.34
CA SER A 160 6.66 -20.68 1.12
C SER A 160 7.37 -20.10 -0.10
N MET A 161 7.53 -18.77 -0.17
CA MET A 161 8.31 -18.13 -1.24
C MET A 161 9.78 -18.55 -1.21
N LYS A 162 10.35 -18.82 -0.04
CA LYS A 162 11.74 -19.30 0.09
C LYS A 162 11.88 -20.75 -0.38
N GLU A 163 10.88 -21.58 -0.12
CA GLU A 163 10.88 -22.99 -0.55
C GLU A 163 10.69 -23.12 -2.06
N VAL A 164 9.74 -22.39 -2.62
CA VAL A 164 9.45 -22.42 -4.08
C VAL A 164 10.53 -21.69 -4.88
N PHE A 165 11.05 -20.57 -4.37
CA PHE A 165 12.06 -19.76 -5.07
C PHE A 165 13.35 -19.63 -4.24
N PRO A 166 14.13 -20.71 -4.08
CA PRO A 166 15.35 -20.68 -3.26
C PRO A 166 16.47 -19.84 -3.87
N PHE A 167 16.45 -19.63 -5.19
CA PHE A 167 17.43 -18.83 -5.91
C PHE A 167 17.21 -17.32 -5.79
N LEU A 168 16.02 -16.88 -5.35
CA LEU A 168 15.72 -15.47 -5.13
C LEU A 168 16.31 -14.99 -3.81
N LYS A 169 16.89 -13.80 -3.82
CA LYS A 169 17.34 -13.11 -2.61
C LYS A 169 16.13 -12.70 -1.78
N TYR A 170 16.37 -12.47 -0.48
CA TYR A 170 15.31 -12.00 0.43
C TYR A 170 14.61 -10.74 -0.09
N GLY A 171 15.37 -9.74 -0.55
CA GLY A 171 14.79 -8.51 -1.09
C GLY A 171 13.89 -8.71 -2.32
N GLU A 172 14.25 -9.62 -3.22
CA GLU A 172 13.46 -9.92 -4.42
C GLU A 172 12.14 -10.62 -4.07
N ARG A 173 12.18 -11.58 -3.13
CA ARG A 173 10.96 -12.24 -2.63
C ARG A 173 10.04 -11.25 -1.92
N THR A 174 10.60 -10.39 -1.08
CA THR A 174 9.83 -9.35 -0.39
C THR A 174 9.20 -8.39 -1.38
N LEU A 175 9.91 -7.99 -2.44
CA LEU A 175 9.37 -7.10 -3.46
C LEU A 175 8.17 -7.72 -4.19
N ILE A 176 8.26 -9.00 -4.57
CA ILE A 176 7.15 -9.72 -5.21
C ILE A 176 5.92 -9.78 -4.27
N LEU A 177 6.14 -10.06 -2.98
CA LEU A 177 5.06 -10.08 -1.98
C LEU A 177 4.46 -8.68 -1.74
N MET A 178 5.29 -7.64 -1.71
CA MET A 178 4.82 -6.25 -1.54
C MET A 178 3.93 -5.81 -2.70
N GLU A 179 4.32 -6.11 -3.94
CA GLU A 179 3.51 -5.78 -5.12
C GLU A 179 2.20 -6.56 -5.17
N ARG A 180 2.22 -7.82 -4.74
CA ARG A 180 1.00 -8.61 -4.53
C ARG A 180 0.09 -7.92 -3.51
N ASP A 181 0.62 -7.53 -2.35
CA ASP A 181 -0.16 -6.92 -1.27
C ASP A 181 -0.69 -5.54 -1.68
N GLU A 182 0.12 -4.72 -2.37
CA GLU A 182 -0.28 -3.45 -2.95
C GLU A 182 -1.40 -3.64 -3.99
N PHE A 183 -1.34 -4.72 -4.79
CA PHE A 183 -2.42 -5.08 -5.69
C PHE A 183 -3.70 -5.45 -4.95
N ILE A 184 -3.62 -6.26 -3.88
CA ILE A 184 -4.78 -6.61 -3.03
C ILE A 184 -5.40 -5.35 -2.41
N GLU A 185 -4.57 -4.42 -1.93
CA GLU A 185 -5.03 -3.16 -1.35
C GLU A 185 -5.74 -2.26 -2.37
N LYS A 186 -5.19 -2.12 -3.57
CA LYS A 186 -5.81 -1.33 -4.65
C LYS A 186 -7.13 -1.93 -5.11
N THR A 187 -7.27 -3.25 -5.03
CA THR A 187 -8.48 -3.96 -5.49
C THR A 187 -9.59 -4.04 -4.43
N GLY A 188 -9.32 -3.70 -3.17
CA GLY A 188 -10.34 -3.70 -2.12
C GLY A 188 -10.77 -5.09 -1.66
N LEU A 189 -10.00 -6.15 -1.99
CA LEU A 189 -10.31 -7.55 -1.65
C LEU A 189 -10.12 -7.93 -0.16
N LYS A 190 -9.91 -6.95 0.73
CA LYS A 190 -9.60 -7.22 2.14
C LYS A 190 -10.79 -7.79 2.93
N GLU A 191 -12.04 -7.61 2.50
CA GLU A 191 -13.22 -7.99 3.31
C GLU A 191 -13.73 -9.42 3.06
N ASP A 192 -13.46 -10.04 1.90
CA ASP A 192 -14.02 -11.37 1.58
C ASP A 192 -13.10 -12.56 1.94
N ILE A 193 -11.79 -12.34 2.10
CA ILE A 193 -10.85 -13.45 2.38
C ILE A 193 -11.04 -14.01 3.81
N VAL A 194 -11.41 -13.14 4.77
CA VAL A 194 -11.64 -13.55 6.16
C VAL A 194 -12.99 -14.25 6.33
N SER A 195 -13.97 -13.95 5.46
CA SER A 195 -15.32 -14.53 5.53
C SER A 195 -15.40 -15.94 4.93
N VAL A 196 -14.56 -16.27 3.93
CA VAL A 196 -14.56 -17.61 3.30
C VAL A 196 -13.91 -18.67 4.20
N GLU A 197 -12.95 -18.31 5.05
CA GLU A 197 -12.41 -19.25 6.04
C GLU A 197 -13.46 -19.64 7.09
N HIS A 198 -14.41 -18.76 7.41
CA HIS A 198 -15.49 -19.09 8.35
C HIS A 198 -16.62 -19.93 7.72
N SER A 199 -16.90 -19.80 6.42
CA SER A 199 -17.90 -20.63 5.73
C SER A 199 -17.42 -22.03 5.36
N LEU A 200 -16.13 -22.24 5.06
CA LEU A 200 -15.60 -23.59 4.76
C LEU A 200 -15.46 -24.47 6.00
N GLN A 201 -15.53 -23.88 7.20
CA GLN A 201 -15.48 -24.63 8.46
C GLN A 201 -16.87 -25.14 8.89
N GLU A 202 -17.97 -24.53 8.40
CA GLU A 202 -19.34 -25.01 8.65
C GLU A 202 -19.79 -26.11 7.68
N GLU A 203 -19.35 -26.08 6.41
CA GLU A 203 -19.67 -27.14 5.44
C GLU A 203 -19.00 -28.49 5.80
N ASN A 204 -17.83 -28.44 6.44
CA ASN A 204 -17.11 -29.63 6.90
C ASN A 204 -17.67 -30.22 8.21
N MET A 205 -18.60 -29.54 8.89
CA MET A 205 -19.36 -30.12 10.00
C MET A 205 -20.59 -30.89 9.51
N GLN A 206 -21.18 -30.54 8.37
CA GLN A 206 -22.39 -31.21 7.85
C GLN A 206 -22.10 -32.51 7.09
N GLU A 207 -20.94 -32.69 6.44
CA GLU A 207 -20.54 -33.99 5.87
C GLU A 207 -20.10 -35.02 6.93
N SER A 208 -19.74 -34.57 8.14
CA SER A 208 -19.36 -35.47 9.24
C SER A 208 -20.55 -36.20 9.88
N LEU A 209 -21.79 -35.77 9.59
CA LEU A 209 -23.03 -36.37 10.11
C LEU A 209 -23.64 -37.42 9.16
N THR A 210 -23.30 -37.40 7.87
CA THR A 210 -23.84 -38.38 6.89
C THR A 210 -22.91 -39.58 6.67
N LEU A 211 -21.61 -39.48 6.93
CA LEU A 211 -20.67 -40.60 6.81
C LEU A 211 -20.63 -41.55 8.03
N LYS A 212 -21.13 -41.13 9.20
CA LYS A 212 -21.18 -42.00 10.39
C LYS A 212 -22.32 -43.03 10.40
N GLN A 213 -23.27 -42.98 9.46
CA GLN A 213 -24.34 -43.98 9.36
C GLN A 213 -24.07 -45.09 8.31
N ALA A 214 -23.02 -44.96 7.49
CA ALA A 214 -22.68 -45.99 6.50
C ALA A 214 -21.64 -47.03 6.98
N ALA A 215 -20.98 -46.82 8.12
CA ALA A 215 -19.84 -47.64 8.56
C ALA A 215 -20.17 -48.76 9.58
N GLN A 216 -21.44 -49.07 9.84
CA GLN A 216 -21.83 -50.15 10.79
C GLN A 216 -22.06 -51.54 10.18
N LYS A 217 -21.78 -51.75 8.89
CA LYS A 217 -21.91 -53.08 8.25
C LYS A 217 -20.71 -53.45 7.40
N SER A 218 -19.57 -53.76 8.02
CA SER A 218 -18.63 -54.74 7.46
C SER A 218 -17.57 -55.15 8.49
N THR A 219 -17.98 -56.00 9.42
CA THR A 219 -17.05 -56.90 10.10
C THR A 219 -16.65 -58.00 9.11
N ARG A 220 -15.36 -58.16 8.79
CA ARG A 220 -14.64 -59.45 8.85
C ARG A 220 -13.20 -59.39 8.32
N LYS A 221 -12.31 -59.95 9.16
CA LYS A 221 -11.08 -60.70 8.86
C LYS A 221 -9.91 -59.90 8.30
N GLY A 222 -8.93 -59.61 9.15
CA GLY A 222 -7.65 -60.35 9.17
C GLY A 222 -6.57 -59.42 8.63
N THR A 223 -5.31 -59.38 9.03
CA THR A 223 -4.47 -60.34 9.73
C THR A 223 -3.31 -59.54 10.32
N PHE A 224 -2.88 -59.94 11.51
CA PHE A 224 -1.58 -59.67 12.15
C PHE A 224 -0.42 -59.40 11.18
N LEU A 225 0.42 -58.39 11.46
CA LEU A 225 1.89 -58.48 11.44
C LEU A 225 2.51 -57.28 12.22
N LYS A 226 3.66 -57.55 12.83
CA LYS A 226 4.28 -56.90 14.00
C LYS A 226 4.98 -55.55 13.73
N PRO A 227 5.20 -54.72 14.77
CA PRO A 227 6.07 -53.54 14.70
C PRO A 227 7.55 -53.94 14.87
N THR A 228 8.42 -53.50 13.96
CA THR A 228 9.87 -53.51 14.16
C THR A 228 10.31 -52.16 14.69
N ASP A 229 10.71 -52.22 15.95
CA ASP A 229 11.56 -51.31 16.71
C ASP A 229 12.83 -50.97 15.92
N THR A 230 13.19 -49.69 15.86
CA THR A 230 14.56 -49.28 15.50
C THR A 230 14.93 -48.02 16.26
N SER A 231 15.28 -48.22 17.53
CA SER A 231 16.21 -47.37 18.28
C SER A 231 17.41 -46.96 17.41
N ARG A 232 17.64 -45.65 17.26
CA ARG A 232 18.95 -45.09 16.89
C ARG A 232 19.36 -44.06 17.93
N GLN A 233 20.15 -44.55 18.90
CA GLN A 233 21.13 -43.75 19.60
C GLN A 233 22.21 -43.31 18.61
N HIS A 234 22.58 -42.04 18.60
CA HIS A 234 23.88 -41.62 18.09
C HIS A 234 24.48 -40.56 19.01
N ASP A 235 25.73 -40.85 19.33
CA ASP A 235 26.63 -40.23 20.28
C ASP A 235 26.83 -38.73 20.07
N ARG A 236 26.92 -37.99 21.18
CA ARG A 236 27.55 -36.68 21.23
C ARG A 236 28.94 -36.83 21.86
N PRO A 237 30.04 -36.43 21.19
CA PRO A 237 31.34 -36.36 21.84
C PRO A 237 31.44 -35.14 22.76
N ASN A 238 32.04 -35.35 23.94
CA ASN A 238 32.41 -34.32 24.92
C ASN A 238 33.49 -33.37 24.35
N PRO A 239 33.42 -32.06 24.64
CA PRO A 239 34.54 -31.15 24.39
C PRO A 239 35.60 -31.21 25.50
N PRO A 240 36.89 -30.98 25.18
CA PRO A 240 37.98 -31.03 26.15
C PRO A 240 38.00 -29.81 27.08
N LEU A 241 38.27 -30.08 28.36
CA LEU A 241 38.58 -29.10 29.39
C LEU A 241 39.98 -28.52 29.11
N TYR A 242 40.08 -27.21 28.94
CA TYR A 242 41.35 -26.50 29.09
C TYR A 242 41.47 -25.99 30.53
N HIS A 243 42.50 -26.47 31.21
CA HIS A 243 42.99 -25.93 32.47
C HIS A 243 43.72 -24.60 32.23
N THR A 244 43.59 -23.72 33.23
CA THR A 244 44.26 -22.42 33.44
C THR A 244 45.77 -22.50 33.41
#